data_AF-A0A6B1F288-F1
#
_entry.id   AF-A0A6B1F288-F1
#
_cell.length_a   1.000
_cell.length_b   1.000
_cell.length_c   1.000
_cell.angle_alpha   90.00
_cell.angle_beta   90.00
_cell.angle_gamma   90.00
#
_symmetry.space_group_name_H-M   'P 1'
#
loop_
_entity.id
_entity.type
_entity.pdbx_description
1 polymer ?
#
loop_
_entity_poly.entity_id
_entity_poly.type
_entity_poly.pdbx_seq_one_letter_code
_entity_poly.pdbx_strand_id
1 'polypeptide(L)'
;MFSQQNNPRVFAVHPGCDFANVFVDGLLDRMKDANPEDMARVEIYLTTNSLRQAVIARFIEHKNTFIPKLSLLTDLKRDARFPAIPLPASTLRIRLELMQIIKKLLEKDHRFASHLAQYELTKSLESLLQELNEENIGPDELKEVDQTNLSSHWKESLKFLEILTGFVKTSNTPSEEARLR
;
A
#
# COMPACT_ATOMS: atom_id res chain seq x y z
N MET A 1 24.61 -2.86 -18.50
CA MET A 1 24.64 -2.96 -17.01
C MET A 1 24.77 -4.40 -16.49
N PHE A 2 23.92 -5.36 -16.89
CA PHE A 2 23.94 -6.71 -16.31
C PHE A 2 23.74 -7.83 -17.34
N SER A 3 24.46 -8.94 -17.18
CA SER A 3 24.22 -10.19 -17.90
C SER A 3 22.87 -10.80 -17.49
N GLN A 4 22.14 -11.34 -18.47
CA GLN A 4 20.84 -11.97 -18.24
C GLN A 4 20.98 -13.19 -17.33
N GLN A 5 20.07 -13.33 -16.37
CA GLN A 5 20.03 -14.44 -15.42
C GLN A 5 18.61 -14.64 -14.91
N ASN A 6 18.33 -15.84 -14.38
CA ASN A 6 16.99 -16.23 -13.94
C ASN A 6 16.64 -15.74 -12.52
N ASN A 7 17.63 -15.32 -11.72
CA ASN A 7 17.42 -14.90 -10.34
C ASN A 7 17.64 -13.38 -10.17
N PRO A 8 16.91 -12.72 -9.26
CA PRO A 8 17.17 -11.33 -8.91
C PRO A 8 18.60 -11.11 -8.39
N ARG A 9 19.22 -9.98 -8.74
CA ARG A 9 20.48 -9.54 -8.12
C ARG A 9 20.16 -8.84 -6.80
N VAL A 10 20.73 -9.33 -5.71
CA VAL A 10 20.60 -8.70 -4.39
C VAL A 10 21.88 -7.93 -4.10
N PHE A 11 21.74 -6.67 -3.72
CA PHE A 11 22.83 -5.81 -3.27
C PHE A 11 22.56 -5.36 -1.84
N ALA A 12 23.62 -5.19 -1.08
CA ALA A 12 23.56 -4.72 0.30
C ALA A 12 24.54 -3.56 0.51
N VAL A 13 24.18 -2.66 1.41
CA VAL A 13 25.04 -1.60 1.91
C VAL A 13 25.23 -1.80 3.41
N HIS A 14 26.36 -1.34 3.94
CA HIS A 14 26.60 -1.44 5.37
C HIS A 14 25.68 -0.49 6.15
N PRO A 15 25.21 -0.87 7.35
CA PRO A 15 24.47 0.04 8.21
C PRO A 15 25.25 1.32 8.49
N GLY A 16 24.57 2.47 8.51
CA GLY A 16 25.18 3.77 8.78
C GLY A 16 25.84 4.45 7.59
N CYS A 17 25.90 3.81 6.41
CA CYS A 17 26.29 4.49 5.18
C CYS A 17 25.20 5.44 4.68
N ASP A 18 25.60 6.54 4.05
CA ASP A 18 24.68 7.36 3.26
C ASP A 18 24.25 6.56 2.03
N PHE A 19 23.02 6.04 2.10
CA PHE A 19 22.46 5.20 1.05
C PHE A 19 22.44 5.91 -0.30
N ALA A 20 22.06 7.19 -0.36
CA ALA A 20 21.92 7.90 -1.63
C ALA A 20 23.28 8.02 -2.33
N ASN A 21 24.33 8.33 -1.58
CA ASN A 21 25.68 8.43 -2.11
C ASN A 21 26.19 7.08 -2.61
N VAL A 22 26.15 6.05 -1.75
CA VAL A 22 26.65 4.72 -2.10
C VAL A 22 25.87 4.11 -3.26
N PHE A 23 24.56 4.33 -3.31
CA PHE A 23 23.70 3.83 -4.37
C PHE A 23 24.02 4.51 -5.72
N VAL A 24 24.08 5.85 -5.76
CA VAL A 24 24.34 6.58 -7.00
C VAL A 24 25.75 6.29 -7.51
N ASP A 25 26.76 6.30 -6.64
CA ASP A 25 28.14 6.01 -7.04
C ASP A 25 28.26 4.58 -7.57
N GLY A 26 27.63 3.61 -6.90
CA GLY A 26 27.57 2.23 -7.38
C GLY A 26 26.82 2.08 -8.71
N LEU A 27 25.77 2.85 -8.95
CA LEU A 27 25.02 2.82 -10.20
C LEU A 27 25.85 3.41 -11.35
N LEU A 28 26.50 4.56 -11.12
CA LEU A 28 27.41 5.20 -12.07
C LEU A 28 28.56 4.27 -12.47
N ASP A 29 29.21 3.63 -11.50
CA ASP A 29 30.31 2.70 -11.77
C ASP A 29 29.90 1.52 -12.67
N ARG A 30 28.67 1.03 -12.52
CA ARG A 30 28.12 -0.06 -13.34
C ARG A 30 27.67 0.39 -14.73
N MET A 31 27.50 1.70 -14.91
CA MET A 31 27.05 2.33 -16.16
C MET A 31 28.17 3.08 -16.88
N LYS A 32 29.40 3.06 -16.35
CA LYS A 32 30.55 3.79 -16.93
C LYS A 32 30.83 3.46 -18.40
N ASP A 33 30.58 2.22 -18.80
CA ASP A 33 30.79 1.70 -20.17
C ASP A 33 29.49 1.69 -20.99
N ALA A 34 28.37 2.13 -20.40
CA ALA A 34 27.07 2.19 -21.08
C ALA A 34 26.88 3.56 -21.75
N ASN A 35 26.04 3.60 -22.78
CA ASN A 35 25.74 4.87 -23.42
C ASN A 35 24.84 5.74 -22.52
N PRO A 36 24.86 7.08 -22.69
CA PRO A 36 24.02 7.97 -21.90
C PRO A 36 22.51 7.65 -21.99
N GLU A 37 22.03 7.21 -23.16
CA GLU A 37 20.65 6.78 -23.35
C GLU A 37 20.26 5.53 -22.55
N ASP A 38 21.23 4.66 -22.24
CA ASP A 38 20.97 3.48 -21.41
C ASP A 38 20.68 3.90 -19.97
N MET A 39 21.36 4.94 -19.48
CA MET A 39 21.09 5.51 -18.15
C MET A 39 19.67 6.07 -18.05
N ALA A 40 19.20 6.76 -19.09
CA ALA A 40 17.84 7.31 -19.11
C ALA A 40 16.74 6.22 -19.12
N ARG A 41 17.07 4.99 -19.56
CA ARG A 41 16.16 3.84 -19.55
C ARG A 41 16.10 3.12 -18.20
N VAL A 42 17.03 3.41 -17.29
CA VAL A 42 17.00 2.83 -15.94
C VAL A 42 15.80 3.40 -15.19
N GLU A 43 14.97 2.50 -14.64
CA GLU A 43 13.86 2.86 -13.75
C GLU A 43 14.21 2.43 -12.32
N ILE A 44 14.11 3.37 -11.39
CA ILE A 44 14.48 3.18 -9.99
C ILE A 44 13.26 3.44 -9.14
N TYR A 45 12.87 2.41 -8.38
CA TYR A 45 11.79 2.50 -7.41
C TYR A 45 12.34 2.78 -6.03
N LEU A 46 11.89 3.87 -5.42
CA LEU A 46 12.33 4.34 -4.11
C LEU A 46 11.17 4.30 -3.11
N THR A 47 11.50 4.13 -1.84
CA THR A 47 10.48 4.00 -0.79
C THR A 47 9.87 5.33 -0.36
N THR A 48 10.65 6.43 -0.39
CA THR A 48 10.23 7.73 0.14
C THR A 48 10.61 8.90 -0.78
N ASN A 49 9.86 9.98 -0.67
CA ASN A 49 10.17 11.24 -1.35
C ASN A 49 11.51 11.84 -0.90
N SER A 50 11.82 11.77 0.40
CA SER A 50 13.08 12.29 0.93
C SER A 50 14.29 11.57 0.32
N LEU A 51 14.22 10.24 0.20
CA LEU A 51 15.27 9.45 -0.46
C LEU A 51 15.38 9.79 -1.95
N ARG A 52 14.24 9.98 -2.64
CA ARG A 52 14.23 10.44 -4.03
C ARG A 52 14.96 11.77 -4.20
N GLN A 53 14.69 12.74 -3.34
CA GLN A 53 15.37 14.04 -3.40
C GLN A 53 16.87 13.91 -3.12
N ALA A 54 17.27 13.09 -2.15
CA ALA A 54 18.68 12.83 -1.87
C ALA A 54 19.40 12.19 -3.07
N VAL A 55 18.77 11.21 -3.73
CA VAL A 55 19.30 10.58 -4.95
C VAL A 55 19.43 11.60 -6.10
N ILE A 56 18.42 12.44 -6.32
CA ILE A 56 18.47 13.51 -7.34
C ILE A 56 19.62 14.48 -7.05
N ALA A 57 19.73 14.95 -5.81
CA ALA A 57 20.79 15.87 -5.40
C ALA A 57 22.17 15.27 -5.68
N ARG A 58 22.36 13.98 -5.33
CA ARG A 58 23.61 13.27 -5.60
C ARG A 58 23.90 13.14 -7.10
N PHE A 59 22.91 12.87 -7.93
CA PHE A 59 23.11 12.87 -9.39
C PHE A 59 23.50 14.25 -9.95
N ILE A 60 22.94 15.34 -9.42
CA ILE A 60 23.25 16.70 -9.87
C ILE A 60 24.72 17.07 -9.61
N GLU A 61 25.32 16.53 -8.54
CA GLU A 61 26.76 16.71 -8.27
C GLU A 61 27.64 16.08 -9.37
N HIS A 62 27.17 15.00 -9.98
CA HIS A 62 27.82 14.31 -11.09
C HIS A 62 27.40 14.95 -12.43
N LYS A 63 27.97 16.12 -12.74
CA LYS A 63 27.61 17.07 -13.82
C LYS A 63 27.41 16.52 -15.26
N ASN A 64 27.70 15.25 -15.54
CA ASN A 64 27.68 14.64 -16.88
C ASN A 64 26.87 13.32 -16.96
N THR A 65 25.81 13.15 -16.17
CA THR A 65 24.97 11.96 -16.22
C THR A 65 23.49 12.30 -16.39
N PHE A 66 22.78 11.52 -17.20
CA PHE A 66 21.32 11.55 -17.23
C PHE A 66 20.77 11.00 -15.92
N ILE A 67 19.77 11.71 -15.37
CA ILE A 67 19.05 11.20 -14.20
C ILE A 67 18.11 10.08 -14.66
N PRO A 68 18.22 8.87 -14.09
CA PRO A 68 17.29 7.77 -14.36
C PRO A 68 15.84 8.13 -14.06
N LYS A 69 14.89 7.34 -14.56
CA LYS A 69 13.49 7.50 -14.18
C LYS A 69 13.29 7.09 -12.72
N LEU A 70 13.08 8.06 -11.84
CA LEU A 70 12.81 7.82 -10.42
C LEU A 70 11.31 7.77 -10.15
N SER A 71 10.82 6.70 -9.55
CA SER A 71 9.41 6.53 -9.16
C SER A 71 9.33 6.05 -7.72
N LEU A 72 8.24 6.36 -7.01
CA LEU A 72 8.04 5.81 -5.68
C LEU A 72 7.38 4.44 -5.77
N LEU A 73 7.69 3.56 -4.83
CA LEU A 73 6.98 2.29 -4.68
C LEU A 73 5.49 2.54 -4.45
N THR A 74 5.14 3.62 -3.74
CA THR A 74 3.75 4.04 -3.54
C THR A 74 3.06 4.48 -4.83
N ASP A 75 3.79 4.94 -5.84
CA ASP A 75 3.21 5.37 -7.13
C ASP A 75 2.71 4.15 -7.93
N LEU A 76 3.27 2.96 -7.68
CA LEU A 76 2.81 1.70 -8.30
C LEU A 76 1.34 1.41 -8.00
N LYS A 77 0.82 1.88 -6.85
CA LYS A 77 -0.59 1.77 -6.45
C LYS A 77 -1.55 2.31 -7.50
N ARG A 78 -1.12 3.25 -8.34
CA ARG A 78 -1.96 3.91 -9.36
C ARG A 78 -1.39 3.79 -10.77
N ASP A 79 -0.36 2.96 -10.95
CA ASP A 79 0.31 2.80 -12.23
C ASP A 79 -0.57 2.01 -13.22
N ALA A 80 -0.91 2.64 -14.34
CA ALA A 80 -1.76 2.06 -15.39
C ALA A 80 -1.05 0.95 -16.20
N ARG A 81 0.27 0.79 -16.04
CA ARG A 81 1.05 -0.29 -16.69
C ARG A 81 0.71 -1.69 -16.18
N PHE A 82 -0.04 -1.80 -15.07
CA PHE A 82 -0.55 -3.06 -14.54
C PHE A 82 -2.06 -3.19 -14.79
N PRO A 83 -2.51 -3.42 -16.04
CA PRO A 83 -3.93 -3.39 -16.42
C PRO A 83 -4.72 -4.60 -15.90
N ALA A 84 -4.02 -5.68 -15.51
CA ALA A 84 -4.64 -6.87 -14.94
C ALA A 84 -5.20 -6.63 -13.52
N ILE A 85 -4.81 -5.54 -12.85
CA ILE A 85 -5.26 -5.21 -11.50
C ILE A 85 -6.09 -3.93 -11.57
N PRO A 86 -7.40 -3.97 -11.23
CA PRO A 86 -8.27 -2.79 -11.28
C PRO A 86 -7.71 -1.66 -10.42
N LEU A 87 -7.90 -0.42 -10.89
CA LEU A 87 -7.50 0.78 -10.15
C LEU A 87 -8.20 0.79 -8.78
N PRO A 88 -7.51 1.22 -7.72
CA PRO A 88 -8.11 1.20 -6.40
C PRO A 88 -9.20 2.26 -6.29
N ALA A 89 -10.22 1.98 -5.46
CA ALA A 89 -11.20 2.99 -5.12
C ALA A 89 -10.53 4.12 -4.31
N SER A 90 -11.01 5.35 -4.46
CA SER A 90 -10.50 6.45 -3.63
C SER A 90 -10.86 6.22 -2.16
N THR A 91 -9.95 6.58 -1.25
CA THR A 91 -10.18 6.47 0.21
C THR A 91 -11.47 7.17 0.65
N LEU A 92 -11.77 8.32 0.04
CA LEU A 92 -13.00 9.06 0.32
C LEU A 92 -14.25 8.27 -0.08
N ARG A 93 -14.21 7.55 -1.21
CA ARG A 93 -15.33 6.70 -1.64
C ARG A 93 -15.58 5.57 -0.64
N ILE A 94 -14.52 4.85 -0.25
CA ILE A 94 -14.61 3.76 0.75
C ILE A 94 -15.20 4.31 2.06
N ARG A 95 -14.69 5.45 2.53
CA ARG A 95 -15.20 6.13 3.74
C ARG A 95 -16.69 6.46 3.64
N LEU A 96 -17.12 7.07 2.54
CA LEU A 96 -18.53 7.43 2.35
C LEU A 96 -19.44 6.20 2.25
N GLU A 97 -18.98 5.14 1.58
CA GLU A 97 -19.71 3.86 1.50
C GLU A 97 -19.84 3.21 2.89
N LEU A 98 -18.75 3.18 3.69
CA LEU A 98 -18.79 2.69 5.08
C LEU A 98 -19.72 3.53 5.96
N MET A 99 -19.67 4.86 5.87
CA MET A 99 -20.56 5.75 6.63
C MET A 99 -22.04 5.48 6.31
N GLN A 100 -22.39 5.20 5.05
CA GLN A 100 -23.76 4.87 4.65
C GLN A 100 -24.23 3.53 5.22
N ILE A 101 -23.35 2.53 5.25
CA ILE A 101 -23.64 1.21 5.82
C ILE A 101 -23.86 1.32 7.31
N ILE A 102 -22.94 1.99 8.01
CA ILE A 102 -23.04 2.22 9.46
C ILE A 102 -24.32 2.99 9.77
N LYS A 103 -24.66 4.04 9.00
CA LYS A 103 -25.92 4.78 9.18
C LYS A 103 -27.14 3.86 9.14
N LYS A 104 -27.28 3.03 8.09
CA LYS A 104 -28.40 2.08 7.94
C LYS A 104 -28.44 1.05 9.07
N LEU A 105 -27.29 0.72 9.63
CA LEU A 105 -27.20 -0.20 10.76
C LEU A 105 -27.66 0.45 12.07
N LEU A 106 -27.19 1.67 12.35
CA LEU A 106 -27.60 2.45 13.51
C LEU A 106 -29.11 2.72 13.52
N GLU A 107 -29.71 2.93 12.34
CA GLU A 107 -31.16 3.09 12.18
C GLU A 107 -31.95 1.81 12.57
N LYS A 108 -31.36 0.62 12.41
CA LYS A 108 -31.97 -0.67 12.75
C LYS A 108 -31.69 -1.10 14.19
N ASP A 109 -30.56 -0.69 14.76
CA ASP A 109 -30.11 -1.09 16.09
C ASP A 109 -29.90 0.14 17.00
N HIS A 110 -30.94 0.44 17.79
CA HIS A 110 -30.98 1.62 18.67
C HIS A 110 -29.95 1.58 19.82
N ARG A 111 -29.23 0.46 20.00
CA ARG A 111 -28.21 0.32 21.05
C ARG A 111 -26.97 1.19 20.79
N PHE A 112 -26.79 1.64 19.56
CA PHE A 112 -25.65 2.46 19.14
C PHE A 112 -26.02 3.95 18.89
N ALA A 113 -27.16 4.41 19.41
CA ALA A 113 -27.85 5.67 19.07
C ALA A 113 -27.09 7.00 19.36
N SER A 114 -25.81 6.97 19.72
CA SER A 114 -24.98 8.16 19.80
C SER A 114 -24.43 8.51 18.41
N HIS A 115 -24.79 9.66 17.85
CA HIS A 115 -24.21 10.13 16.58
C HIS A 115 -22.67 10.31 16.63
N LEU A 116 -22.10 10.57 17.82
CA LEU A 116 -20.65 10.58 18.04
C LEU A 116 -20.02 9.19 17.85
N ALA A 117 -20.78 8.12 18.10
CA ALA A 117 -20.33 6.76 17.87
C ALA A 117 -20.21 6.43 16.38
N GLN A 118 -20.97 7.08 15.47
CA GLN A 118 -20.91 6.76 14.04
C GLN A 118 -19.53 7.05 13.43
N TYR A 119 -18.98 8.23 13.71
CA TYR A 119 -17.70 8.65 13.14
C TYR A 119 -16.53 7.84 13.72
N GLU A 120 -16.49 7.67 15.04
CA GLU A 120 -15.47 6.87 15.72
C GLU A 120 -15.54 5.40 15.28
N LEU A 121 -16.75 4.84 15.12
CA LEU A 121 -16.93 3.48 14.62
C LEU A 121 -16.49 3.34 13.16
N THR A 122 -16.71 4.37 12.33
CA THR A 122 -16.21 4.39 10.95
C THR A 122 -14.69 4.32 10.93
N LYS A 123 -14.00 5.11 11.76
CA LYS A 123 -12.54 5.07 11.86
C LYS A 123 -12.02 3.71 12.35
N SER A 124 -12.63 3.15 13.38
CA SER A 124 -12.26 1.84 13.92
C SER A 124 -12.38 0.75 12.85
N LEU A 125 -13.45 0.81 12.06
CA LEU A 125 -13.64 -0.11 10.93
C LEU A 125 -12.67 0.11 9.78
N GLU A 126 -12.35 1.36 9.44
CA GLU A 126 -11.31 1.64 8.45
C GLU A 126 -9.97 1.02 8.87
N SER A 127 -9.58 1.17 10.15
CA SER A 127 -8.36 0.57 10.71
C SER A 127 -8.40 -0.95 10.63
N LEU A 128 -9.51 -1.58 11.04
CA LEU A 128 -9.63 -3.04 10.99
C LEU A 128 -9.56 -3.58 9.56
N LEU A 129 -10.24 -2.94 8.61
CA LEU A 129 -10.19 -3.36 7.21
C LEU A 129 -8.79 -3.18 6.61
N GLN A 130 -8.05 -2.15 7.03
CA GLN A 130 -6.65 -1.98 6.67
C GLN A 130 -5.79 -3.13 7.25
N GLU A 131 -5.91 -3.43 8.54
CA GLU A 131 -5.17 -4.52 9.20
C GLU A 131 -5.45 -5.89 8.55
N LEU A 132 -6.72 -6.21 8.28
CA LEU A 132 -7.10 -7.44 7.58
C LEU A 132 -6.47 -7.53 6.19
N ASN A 133 -6.45 -6.40 5.47
CA ASN A 133 -5.77 -6.34 4.20
C ASN A 133 -4.26 -6.55 4.39
N GLU A 134 -3.60 -5.88 5.32
CA GLU A 134 -2.16 -6.02 5.63
C GLU A 134 -1.76 -7.46 5.98
N GLU A 135 -2.63 -8.21 6.64
CA GLU A 135 -2.42 -9.62 7.01
C GLU A 135 -2.91 -10.63 5.96
N ASN A 136 -3.53 -10.16 4.86
CA ASN A 136 -4.10 -11.01 3.81
C ASN A 136 -5.23 -11.93 4.31
N ILE A 137 -5.99 -11.46 5.29
CA ILE A 137 -7.10 -12.18 5.90
C ILE A 137 -8.40 -11.67 5.29
N GLY A 138 -9.14 -12.57 4.64
CA GLY A 138 -10.47 -12.26 4.13
C GLY A 138 -11.47 -11.98 5.27
N PRO A 139 -12.45 -11.08 5.08
CA PRO A 139 -13.47 -10.82 6.10
C PRO A 139 -14.29 -12.07 6.49
N ASP A 140 -14.36 -13.09 5.64
CA ASP A 140 -15.01 -14.36 5.96
C ASP A 140 -14.21 -15.22 6.94
N GLU A 141 -12.87 -15.11 6.95
CA GLU A 141 -12.00 -15.89 7.84
C GLU A 141 -12.19 -15.48 9.31
N LEU A 142 -12.65 -14.26 9.56
CA LEU A 142 -13.07 -13.81 10.90
C LEU A 142 -14.15 -14.69 11.53
N LYS A 143 -14.93 -15.42 10.72
CA LYS A 143 -15.98 -16.34 11.20
C LYS A 143 -15.42 -17.62 11.79
N GLU A 144 -14.21 -18.00 11.39
CA GLU A 144 -13.52 -19.21 11.85
C GLU A 144 -12.81 -19.01 13.20
N VAL A 145 -12.79 -17.77 13.71
CA VAL A 145 -12.23 -17.45 15.03
C VAL A 145 -13.02 -18.19 16.12
N ASP A 146 -12.31 -19.00 16.91
CA ASP A 146 -12.89 -19.82 17.98
C ASP A 146 -13.64 -18.95 19.01
N GLN A 147 -14.96 -19.16 19.11
CA GLN A 147 -15.86 -18.37 19.93
C GLN A 147 -16.06 -18.93 21.35
N THR A 148 -15.36 -20.01 21.70
CA THR A 148 -15.61 -20.80 22.91
C THR A 148 -15.29 -20.05 24.20
N ASN A 149 -14.40 -19.04 24.16
CA ASN A 149 -14.00 -18.20 25.30
C ASN A 149 -14.14 -16.69 25.07
N LEU A 150 -14.86 -16.26 24.03
CA LEU A 150 -14.97 -14.83 23.71
C LEU A 150 -16.16 -14.19 24.43
N SER A 151 -15.98 -12.93 24.82
CA SER A 151 -16.99 -12.16 25.53
C SER A 151 -18.28 -12.06 24.70
N SER A 152 -19.42 -11.87 25.38
CA SER A 152 -20.70 -11.61 24.71
C SER A 152 -20.62 -10.43 23.74
N HIS A 153 -19.79 -9.42 24.06
CA HIS A 153 -19.56 -8.24 23.23
C HIS A 153 -18.82 -8.60 21.93
N TRP A 154 -17.92 -9.59 21.93
CA TRP A 154 -17.26 -10.05 20.71
C TRP A 154 -18.23 -10.71 19.74
N LYS A 155 -19.15 -11.54 20.25
CA LYS A 155 -20.19 -12.19 19.41
C LYS A 155 -21.10 -11.16 18.75
N GLU A 156 -21.36 -10.04 19.43
CA GLU A 156 -22.11 -8.92 18.86
C GLU A 156 -21.29 -8.14 17.82
N SER A 157 -20.01 -7.88 18.09
CA SER A 157 -19.08 -7.28 17.12
C SER A 157 -18.91 -8.14 15.87
N LEU A 158 -18.89 -9.47 15.98
CA LEU A 158 -18.77 -10.36 14.83
C LEU A 158 -20.01 -10.27 13.91
N LYS A 159 -21.22 -10.23 14.46
CA LYS A 159 -22.46 -9.99 13.68
C LYS A 159 -22.44 -8.64 12.96
N PHE A 160 -21.84 -7.64 13.60
CA PHE A 160 -21.63 -6.32 12.99
C PHE A 160 -20.64 -6.41 11.81
N LEU A 161 -19.53 -7.15 11.97
CA LEU A 161 -18.54 -7.38 10.92
C LEU A 161 -19.10 -8.22 9.76
N GLU A 162 -20.00 -9.18 10.01
CA GLU A 162 -20.67 -9.98 8.98
C GLU A 162 -21.37 -9.11 7.92
N ILE A 163 -22.00 -8.01 8.33
CA ILE A 163 -22.68 -7.10 7.40
C ILE A 163 -21.68 -6.39 6.49
N LEU A 164 -20.47 -6.13 6.99
CA LEU A 164 -19.38 -5.57 6.19
C LEU A 164 -18.77 -6.59 5.24
N THR A 165 -18.77 -7.89 5.58
CA THR A 165 -18.29 -8.94 4.67
C THR A 165 -19.07 -8.95 3.35
N GLY A 166 -20.38 -8.69 3.40
CA GLY A 166 -21.23 -8.55 2.21
C GLY A 166 -20.87 -7.32 1.35
N PHE A 167 -20.45 -6.22 1.98
CA PHE A 167 -19.99 -5.04 1.28
C PHE A 167 -18.66 -5.28 0.56
N VAL A 168 -17.65 -5.84 1.24
CA VAL A 168 -16.33 -6.10 0.65
C VAL A 168 -16.44 -7.00 -0.58
N LYS A 169 -17.36 -7.98 -0.57
CA LYS A 169 -17.65 -8.85 -1.72
C LYS A 169 -18.32 -8.12 -2.89
N THR A 170 -19.13 -7.10 -2.61
CA THR A 170 -19.86 -6.34 -3.64
C THR A 170 -19.00 -5.21 -4.21
N SER A 171 -18.08 -4.66 -3.41
CA SER A 171 -17.08 -3.70 -3.85
C SER A 171 -15.99 -4.41 -4.66
N ASN A 172 -16.18 -4.52 -5.97
CA ASN A 172 -15.22 -5.15 -6.89
C ASN A 172 -13.95 -4.31 -7.14
N THR A 173 -13.63 -3.38 -6.24
CA THR A 173 -12.52 -2.44 -6.38
C THR A 173 -11.56 -2.63 -5.20
N PRO A 174 -10.31 -3.03 -5.44
CA PRO A 174 -9.34 -3.25 -4.37
C PRO A 174 -9.00 -1.94 -3.67
N SER A 175 -8.55 -2.04 -2.41
CA SER A 175 -7.93 -0.92 -1.72
C SER A 175 -6.59 -0.57 -2.39
N GLU A 176 -6.06 0.63 -2.10
CA GLU A 176 -4.75 1.02 -2.62
C GLU A 176 -3.61 0.10 -2.17
N GLU A 177 -3.74 -0.51 -0.98
CA GLU A 177 -2.73 -1.39 -0.39
C GLU A 177 -2.77 -2.79 -0.99
N ALA A 178 -3.98 -3.30 -1.28
CA ALA A 178 -4.15 -4.59 -1.95
C ALA A 178 -3.47 -4.64 -3.32
N ARG A 179 -3.22 -3.47 -3.94
CA ARG A 179 -2.58 -3.35 -5.25
C ARG A 179 -1.05 -3.40 -5.24
N LEU A 180 -0.41 -3.33 -4.06
CA LEU A 180 1.06 -3.41 -3.93
C LEU A 180 1.57 -4.85 -3.73
N ARG A 181 0.67 -5.82 -3.71
CA ARG A 181 0.99 -7.25 -3.70
C ARG A 181 1.08 -7.78 -5.11
#